data_AF-A0A6J1EGZ7-F1
#
_entry.id   AF-A0A6J1EGZ7-F1
#
_cell.length_a   1.000
_cell.length_b   1.000
_cell.length_c   1.000
_cell.angle_alpha   90.00
_cell.angle_beta   90.00
_cell.angle_gamma   90.00
#
_symmetry.space_group_name_H-M   'P 1'
#
loop_
_entity.id
_entity.type
_entity.pdbx_description
1 polymer ?
#
loop_
_entity_poly.entity_id
_entity_poly.type
_entity_poly.pdbx_seq_one_letter_code
_entity_poly.pdbx_strand_id
1 'polypeptide(L)'
;MKFQSLCSTRSSSLCAFLGVSSSSNYGAMKLGIIRATTSLSFRSSRMTVCAVSFRPCIDIHKGKVKQIVGSTLRDSEQEGSTLLTNFESDKSAAEYANLYKQDGLTGGHAIMLGADPLSIAAAIEALHAYPGGLQVGGGINSENASRYIEEGASHVIVTSYVFNNGQMDLTRLKDLVRIVGKQRLVLDLSCRKKEGKYAIVTDRWQKFSDVFLDEEVLAFLADYADEFLVHGVDVEGKKLGIDEELVTLLGKYSLIPVTYAGGVTTMADLERIKDAGKGRVDVTVGSALDIFGGNMAYKDVVAWHAKQKIISSPEIPPLSTISCSSFFVITNFILTTRPVPPPFSPPPSPPLSSFSESANRTVFFGFFSAASAGIRK
;
A
#
# COMPACT_ATOMS: atom_id res chain seq x y z
N MET A 1 -15.62 -13.62 62.14
CA MET A 1 -15.13 -12.93 63.36
C MET A 1 -15.20 -11.42 63.17
N LYS A 2 -14.96 -10.62 64.21
CA LYS A 2 -15.36 -9.20 64.35
C LYS A 2 -14.78 -8.23 63.29
N PHE A 3 -15.69 -7.47 62.66
CA PHE A 3 -15.93 -6.01 62.81
C PHE A 3 -14.78 -4.99 62.97
N GLN A 4 -15.07 -3.77 62.45
CA GLN A 4 -14.43 -2.44 62.62
C GLN A 4 -13.16 -2.18 61.77
N SER A 5 -13.05 -1.15 60.93
CA SER A 5 -13.45 0.29 60.93
C SER A 5 -12.25 1.19 61.27
N LEU A 6 -11.81 2.04 60.33
CA LEU A 6 -11.89 3.51 60.43
C LEU A 6 -11.20 4.21 59.24
N CYS A 7 -11.69 5.41 58.91
CA CYS A 7 -11.11 6.33 57.93
C CYS A 7 -10.21 7.35 58.66
N SER A 8 -9.06 7.73 58.07
CA SER A 8 -8.47 9.06 58.31
C SER A 8 -7.49 9.48 57.21
N THR A 9 -7.30 10.79 57.07
CA THR A 9 -6.47 11.45 56.05
C THR A 9 -5.20 12.05 56.65
N ARG A 10 -4.09 12.07 55.88
CA ARG A 10 -3.23 13.26 55.58
C ARG A 10 -1.75 12.95 55.28
N SER A 11 -1.30 13.51 54.15
CA SER A 11 -0.11 14.36 53.94
C SER A 11 1.34 13.90 54.29
N SER A 12 2.16 13.85 53.22
CA SER A 12 3.51 14.47 53.07
C SER A 12 4.70 14.12 53.98
N SER A 13 5.72 13.49 53.39
CA SER A 13 7.12 13.97 53.33
C SER A 13 7.70 13.54 51.96
N LEU A 14 8.52 14.27 51.18
CA LEU A 14 9.70 15.12 51.42
C LEU A 14 10.92 14.33 51.91
N CYS A 15 11.79 13.96 50.96
CA CYS A 15 13.20 13.66 51.21
C CYS A 15 14.04 14.51 50.24
N ALA A 16 15.02 15.22 50.78
CA ALA A 16 15.89 16.13 50.05
C ALA A 16 17.34 15.78 50.35
N PHE A 17 18.23 15.97 49.37
CA PHE A 17 19.68 15.97 49.57
C PHE A 17 20.27 17.30 49.08
N LEU A 18 20.85 18.04 50.02
CA LEU A 18 21.81 19.12 49.83
C LEU A 18 23.22 18.47 49.66
N GLY A 19 24.28 19.06 49.11
CA GLY A 19 24.58 20.37 48.50
C GLY A 19 25.90 20.20 47.70
N VAL A 20 26.77 21.17 47.39
CA VAL A 20 26.87 22.61 47.70
C VAL A 20 27.96 23.22 46.76
N SER A 21 27.81 24.50 46.36
CA SER A 21 28.82 25.52 45.92
C SER A 21 30.04 25.15 45.03
N SER A 22 30.60 25.97 44.12
CA SER A 22 30.50 27.41 43.79
C SER A 22 30.83 27.58 42.26
N SER A 23 31.10 28.72 41.60
CA SER A 23 31.39 30.13 41.94
C SER A 23 30.90 31.06 40.79
N SER A 24 31.13 32.38 40.86
CA SER A 24 30.70 33.36 39.82
C SER A 24 31.82 33.77 38.85
N ASN A 25 31.42 34.25 37.65
CA ASN A 25 32.01 35.48 37.08
C ASN A 25 31.11 36.15 36.03
N TYR A 26 31.35 37.45 35.80
CA TYR A 26 30.47 38.39 35.09
C TYR A 26 30.51 38.29 33.56
N GLY A 27 29.39 38.65 32.91
CA GLY A 27 29.30 38.84 31.45
C GLY A 27 27.94 39.39 31.00
N ALA A 28 27.73 40.71 31.11
CA ALA A 28 26.46 41.33 30.73
C ALA A 28 26.39 41.64 29.22
N MET A 29 25.41 41.06 28.50
CA MET A 29 25.01 41.56 27.17
C MET A 29 23.48 41.60 26.99
N LYS A 30 22.98 42.84 27.04
CA LYS A 30 21.92 43.45 26.21
C LYS A 30 20.68 42.59 25.85
N LEU A 31 19.58 42.89 26.53
CA LEU A 31 18.24 42.36 26.23
C LEU A 31 17.76 42.82 24.84
N GLY A 32 17.61 41.89 23.89
CA GLY A 32 16.95 42.11 22.61
C GLY A 32 15.50 41.61 22.66
N ILE A 33 14.52 42.51 22.72
CA ILE A 33 13.10 42.13 22.70
C ILE A 33 12.70 41.75 21.27
N ILE A 34 12.86 40.47 20.93
CA ILE A 34 12.25 39.90 19.72
C ILE A 34 10.78 39.62 20.03
N ARG A 35 9.89 40.50 19.57
CA ARG A 35 8.45 40.20 19.49
C ARG A 35 8.25 39.08 18.47
N ALA A 36 8.13 37.84 18.96
CA ALA A 36 7.67 36.73 18.15
C ALA A 36 6.20 36.97 17.76
N THR A 37 5.97 37.53 16.58
CA THR A 37 4.65 37.56 15.96
C THR A 37 4.27 36.13 15.61
N THR A 38 3.38 35.53 16.40
CA THR A 38 2.75 34.25 16.12
C THR A 38 1.89 34.37 14.86
N SER A 39 2.50 34.13 13.70
CA SER A 39 1.74 33.90 12.48
C SER A 39 0.98 32.59 12.66
N LEU A 40 -0.31 32.69 13.02
CA LEU A 40 -1.23 31.58 12.84
C LEU A 40 -1.33 31.36 11.33
N SER A 41 -0.50 30.46 10.81
CA SER A 41 -0.76 29.87 9.51
C SER A 41 -2.06 29.08 9.66
N PHE A 42 -3.17 29.68 9.24
CA PHE A 42 -4.39 28.94 8.97
C PHE A 42 -4.03 27.94 7.85
N ARG A 43 -3.64 26.72 8.24
CA ARG A 43 -3.63 25.59 7.32
C ARG A 43 -5.08 25.46 6.89
N SER A 44 -5.37 25.94 5.68
CA SER A 44 -6.65 25.68 5.03
C SER A 44 -6.81 24.16 5.03
N SER A 45 -7.70 23.69 5.90
CA SER A 45 -8.22 22.33 5.86
C SER A 45 -9.05 22.23 4.59
N ARG A 46 -8.35 22.04 3.46
CA ARG A 46 -8.97 21.42 2.29
C ARG A 46 -9.66 20.18 2.84
N MET A 47 -10.97 20.12 2.69
CA MET A 47 -11.67 18.85 2.80
C MET A 47 -11.09 17.98 1.71
N THR A 48 -10.09 17.17 2.06
CA THR A 48 -9.64 16.07 1.22
C THR A 48 -10.87 15.20 1.08
N VAL A 49 -11.51 15.22 -0.08
CA VAL A 49 -12.69 14.40 -0.29
C VAL A 49 -12.20 12.97 -0.42
N CYS A 50 -12.32 12.22 0.67
CA CYS A 50 -11.78 10.88 0.80
C CYS A 50 -12.65 9.94 -0.05
N ALA A 51 -12.18 9.64 -1.27
CA ALA A 51 -12.78 8.65 -2.15
C ALA A 51 -12.32 7.25 -1.73
N VAL A 52 -13.26 6.44 -1.23
CA VAL A 52 -13.03 5.02 -1.00
C VAL A 52 -12.97 4.30 -2.33
N SER A 53 -11.93 3.49 -2.52
CA SER A 53 -11.72 2.66 -3.69
C SER A 53 -11.97 1.19 -3.37
N PHE A 54 -12.77 0.53 -4.21
CA PHE A 54 -12.65 -0.92 -4.37
C PHE A 54 -11.26 -1.27 -4.94
N ARG A 55 -10.54 -2.16 -4.26
CA ARG A 55 -9.26 -2.74 -4.67
C ARG A 55 -9.46 -4.24 -4.93
N PRO A 56 -9.36 -4.71 -6.18
CA PRO A 56 -9.67 -6.11 -6.52
C PRO A 56 -8.55 -7.07 -6.08
N CYS A 57 -8.87 -8.35 -5.87
CA CYS A 57 -7.90 -9.38 -5.48
C CYS A 57 -7.75 -10.50 -6.53
N ILE A 58 -6.63 -11.22 -6.46
CA ILE A 58 -6.35 -12.46 -7.17
C ILE A 58 -5.53 -13.36 -6.22
N ASP A 59 -6.20 -14.26 -5.49
CA ASP A 59 -5.49 -15.20 -4.61
C ASP A 59 -5.10 -16.45 -5.40
N ILE A 60 -3.81 -16.78 -5.41
CA ILE A 60 -3.21 -17.78 -6.30
C ILE A 60 -2.67 -18.94 -5.47
N HIS A 61 -3.08 -20.17 -5.81
CA HIS A 61 -2.55 -21.38 -5.19
C HIS A 61 -2.42 -22.51 -6.21
N LYS A 62 -1.21 -23.09 -6.33
CA LYS A 62 -0.85 -24.10 -7.34
C LYS A 62 -1.15 -23.64 -8.77
N GLY A 63 -0.86 -22.37 -9.07
CA GLY A 63 -1.11 -21.73 -10.37
C GLY A 63 -2.58 -21.46 -10.73
N LYS A 64 -3.52 -21.70 -9.80
CA LYS A 64 -4.95 -21.44 -9.98
C LYS A 64 -5.42 -20.27 -9.13
N VAL A 65 -6.32 -19.46 -9.67
CA VAL A 65 -7.02 -18.43 -8.89
C VAL A 65 -8.07 -19.12 -8.02
N LYS A 66 -8.02 -18.87 -6.71
CA LYS A 66 -8.93 -19.47 -5.72
C LYS A 66 -9.53 -18.40 -4.83
N GLN A 67 -10.52 -18.81 -4.06
CA GLN A 67 -10.97 -18.14 -2.86
C GLN A 67 -11.02 -19.15 -1.73
N ILE A 68 -10.53 -18.77 -0.56
CA ILE A 68 -10.36 -19.67 0.59
C ILE A 68 -11.11 -19.15 1.82
N VAL A 69 -11.52 -20.05 2.70
CA VAL A 69 -11.84 -19.69 4.08
C VAL A 69 -10.50 -19.62 4.81
N GLY A 70 -9.90 -18.44 4.90
CA GLY A 70 -8.48 -18.31 5.22
C GLY A 70 -8.05 -18.89 6.58
N SER A 71 -8.96 -19.00 7.55
CA SER A 71 -8.72 -19.74 8.81
C SER A 71 -8.49 -21.25 8.65
N THR A 72 -8.45 -21.77 7.42
CA THR A 72 -8.14 -23.18 7.10
C THR A 72 -6.75 -23.37 6.49
N LEU A 73 -5.99 -22.29 6.25
CA LEU A 73 -4.59 -22.36 5.82
C LEU A 73 -3.71 -23.03 6.91
N ARG A 74 -3.09 -24.16 6.56
CA ARG A 74 -2.13 -24.89 7.42
C ARG A 74 -0.88 -25.29 6.62
N ASP A 75 0.29 -25.31 7.29
CA ASP A 75 1.60 -25.64 6.69
C ASP A 75 1.95 -27.14 6.72
N SER A 76 1.07 -28.01 7.21
CA SER A 76 1.36 -29.43 7.32
C SER A 76 1.23 -30.15 5.97
N GLU A 77 2.35 -30.65 5.44
CA GLU A 77 2.41 -31.68 4.36
C GLU A 77 1.83 -33.05 4.79
N GLN A 78 0.91 -33.07 5.76
CA GLN A 78 0.09 -34.25 6.04
C GLN A 78 -1.04 -34.31 5.02
N GLU A 79 -1.00 -35.37 4.21
CA GLU A 79 -2.07 -35.77 3.30
C GLU A 79 -3.41 -35.78 4.06
N GLY A 80 -4.31 -34.85 3.71
CA GLY A 80 -5.61 -34.69 4.37
C GLY A 80 -5.88 -33.36 5.07
N SER A 81 -4.92 -32.42 5.12
CA SER A 81 -5.23 -31.02 5.51
C SER A 81 -5.94 -30.26 4.39
N THR A 82 -7.24 -30.54 4.21
CA THR A 82 -8.07 -29.93 3.16
C THR A 82 -8.22 -28.42 3.37
N LEU A 83 -7.51 -27.63 2.55
CA LEU A 83 -7.77 -26.20 2.38
C LEU A 83 -9.23 -26.00 1.95
N LEU A 84 -10.06 -25.39 2.81
CA LEU A 84 -11.46 -25.13 2.47
C LEU A 84 -11.50 -23.99 1.44
N THR A 85 -11.68 -24.41 0.19
CA THR A 85 -11.74 -23.55 -0.98
C THR A 85 -13.21 -23.19 -1.21
N ASN A 86 -13.55 -21.92 -1.08
CA ASN A 86 -14.87 -21.37 -1.43
C ASN A 86 -15.12 -21.45 -2.94
N PHE A 87 -14.06 -21.26 -3.75
CA PHE A 87 -14.11 -21.24 -5.20
C PHE A 87 -12.74 -21.52 -5.80
N GLU A 88 -12.69 -22.26 -6.91
CA GLU A 88 -11.52 -22.39 -7.77
C GLU A 88 -11.92 -21.99 -9.19
N SER A 89 -11.11 -21.15 -9.83
CA SER A 89 -11.43 -20.61 -11.14
C SER A 89 -10.86 -21.46 -12.28
N ASP A 90 -11.65 -21.62 -13.34
CA ASP A 90 -11.15 -22.05 -14.63
C ASP A 90 -10.31 -20.95 -15.32
N LYS A 91 -10.61 -19.67 -15.03
CA LYS A 91 -9.87 -18.52 -15.58
C LYS A 91 -8.49 -18.37 -14.95
N SER A 92 -7.53 -17.98 -15.79
CA SER A 92 -6.17 -17.61 -15.42
C SER A 92 -6.11 -16.31 -14.62
N ALA A 93 -5.01 -16.10 -13.90
CA ALA A 93 -4.74 -14.84 -13.18
C ALA A 93 -4.63 -13.64 -14.15
N ALA A 94 -4.08 -13.86 -15.36
CA ALA A 94 -4.04 -12.87 -16.43
C ALA A 94 -5.43 -12.42 -16.92
N GLU A 95 -6.43 -13.31 -16.96
CA GLU A 95 -7.80 -12.94 -17.33
C GLU A 95 -8.46 -12.03 -16.29
N TYR A 96 -8.26 -12.29 -14.99
CA TYR A 96 -8.72 -11.39 -13.92
C TYR A 96 -7.99 -10.04 -13.98
N ALA A 97 -6.66 -10.04 -14.17
CA ALA A 97 -5.90 -8.81 -14.32
C ALA A 97 -6.36 -7.97 -15.54
N ASN A 98 -6.67 -8.61 -16.67
CA ASN A 98 -7.23 -7.93 -17.84
C ASN A 98 -8.66 -7.39 -17.61
N LEU A 99 -9.51 -8.10 -16.86
CA LEU A 99 -10.82 -7.59 -16.44
C LEU A 99 -10.66 -6.31 -15.62
N TYR A 100 -9.83 -6.34 -14.57
CA TYR A 100 -9.58 -5.19 -13.70
C TYR A 100 -8.95 -4.00 -14.45
N LYS A 101 -8.15 -4.27 -15.48
CA LYS A 101 -7.58 -3.28 -16.40
C LYS A 101 -8.63 -2.63 -17.30
N GLN A 102 -9.60 -3.38 -17.80
CA GLN A 102 -10.71 -2.86 -18.60
C GLN A 102 -11.59 -1.92 -17.77
N ASP A 103 -11.80 -2.24 -16.49
CA ASP A 103 -12.56 -1.42 -15.54
C ASP A 103 -11.75 -0.29 -14.86
N GLY A 104 -10.45 -0.16 -15.16
CA GLY A 104 -9.59 0.89 -14.62
C GLY A 104 -9.36 0.84 -13.10
N LEU A 105 -9.37 -0.37 -12.52
CA LEU A 105 -9.14 -0.62 -11.10
C LEU A 105 -7.64 -0.78 -10.81
N THR A 106 -7.08 0.03 -9.91
CA THR A 106 -5.63 0.04 -9.62
C THR A 106 -5.32 -0.19 -8.14
N GLY A 107 -4.14 -0.75 -7.86
CA GLY A 107 -3.72 -1.15 -6.51
C GLY A 107 -4.54 -2.29 -5.93
N GLY A 108 -5.16 -3.11 -6.79
CA GLY A 108 -5.55 -4.46 -6.41
C GLY A 108 -4.33 -5.35 -6.21
N HIS A 109 -4.49 -6.50 -5.56
CA HIS A 109 -3.37 -7.39 -5.22
C HIS A 109 -3.47 -8.78 -5.84
N ALA A 110 -2.33 -9.34 -6.21
CA ALA A 110 -2.14 -10.76 -6.52
C ALA A 110 -1.35 -11.43 -5.38
N ILE A 111 -1.95 -12.37 -4.66
CA ILE A 111 -1.34 -13.00 -3.47
C ILE A 111 -1.04 -14.46 -3.74
N MET A 112 0.23 -14.84 -3.67
CA MET A 112 0.66 -16.24 -3.74
C MET A 112 0.49 -16.91 -2.37
N LEU A 113 -0.48 -17.84 -2.27
CA LEU A 113 -0.78 -18.63 -1.07
C LEU A 113 0.19 -19.83 -0.89
N GLY A 114 1.20 -19.95 -1.74
CA GLY A 114 2.26 -20.95 -1.69
C GLY A 114 3.44 -20.52 -2.56
N ALA A 115 4.64 -20.96 -2.20
CA ALA A 115 5.89 -20.64 -2.90
C ALA A 115 6.18 -21.57 -4.11
N ASP A 116 5.13 -22.22 -4.66
CA ASP A 116 5.29 -23.17 -5.75
C ASP A 116 5.51 -22.45 -7.10
N PRO A 117 6.27 -23.05 -8.05
CA PRO A 117 6.57 -22.40 -9.33
C PRO A 117 5.36 -22.03 -10.18
N LEU A 118 4.23 -22.75 -10.05
CA LEU A 118 3.01 -22.46 -10.80
C LEU A 118 2.32 -21.20 -10.26
N SER A 119 2.29 -21.02 -8.93
CA SER A 119 1.79 -19.79 -8.30
C SER A 119 2.64 -18.57 -8.65
N ILE A 120 3.98 -18.73 -8.71
CA ILE A 120 4.90 -17.67 -9.14
C ILE A 120 4.66 -17.31 -10.61
N ALA A 121 4.52 -18.30 -11.50
CA ALA A 121 4.23 -18.06 -12.91
C ALA A 121 2.89 -17.32 -13.11
N ALA A 122 1.82 -17.78 -12.48
CA ALA A 122 0.50 -17.15 -12.56
C ALA A 122 0.48 -15.71 -11.99
N ALA A 123 1.27 -15.44 -10.93
CA ALA A 123 1.43 -14.08 -10.42
C ALA A 123 2.11 -13.16 -11.45
N ILE A 124 3.19 -13.62 -12.08
CA ILE A 124 3.91 -12.88 -13.13
C ILE A 124 3.00 -12.65 -14.36
N GLU A 125 2.22 -13.65 -14.79
CA GLU A 125 1.24 -13.50 -15.87
C GLU A 125 0.20 -12.39 -15.59
N ALA A 126 -0.27 -12.27 -14.34
CA ALA A 126 -1.17 -11.19 -13.93
C ALA A 126 -0.49 -9.82 -13.98
N LEU A 127 0.78 -9.72 -13.56
CA LEU A 127 1.57 -8.48 -13.64
C LEU A 127 1.82 -8.07 -15.10
N HIS A 128 2.17 -9.01 -15.98
CA HIS A 128 2.36 -8.75 -17.41
C HIS A 128 1.06 -8.34 -18.11
N ALA A 129 -0.08 -8.89 -17.69
CA ALA A 129 -1.40 -8.49 -18.20
C ALA A 129 -1.74 -7.04 -17.81
N TYR A 130 -1.41 -6.60 -16.59
CA TYR A 130 -1.66 -5.24 -16.11
C TYR A 130 -0.44 -4.59 -15.42
N PRO A 131 0.60 -4.19 -16.19
CA PRO A 131 1.80 -3.58 -15.64
C PRO A 131 1.47 -2.27 -14.92
N GLY A 132 1.96 -2.13 -13.68
CA GLY A 132 1.67 -1.01 -12.80
C GLY A 132 0.25 -0.96 -12.23
N GLY A 133 -0.64 -1.89 -12.59
CA GLY A 133 -2.02 -1.94 -12.10
C GLY A 133 -2.18 -2.71 -10.78
N LEU A 134 -1.37 -3.75 -10.59
CA LEU A 134 -1.47 -4.66 -9.43
C LEU A 134 -0.27 -4.54 -8.48
N GLN A 135 -0.50 -4.89 -7.22
CA GLN A 135 0.48 -5.15 -6.18
C GLN A 135 0.68 -6.68 -6.09
N VAL A 136 1.83 -7.17 -5.59
CA VAL A 136 2.07 -8.62 -5.46
C VAL A 136 2.62 -9.03 -4.10
N GLY A 137 2.07 -10.10 -3.53
CA GLY A 137 2.44 -10.62 -2.21
C GLY A 137 2.57 -12.14 -2.16
N GLY A 138 3.07 -12.63 -1.02
CA GLY A 138 3.35 -14.06 -0.78
C GLY A 138 4.82 -14.41 -1.02
N GLY A 139 5.54 -14.78 0.05
CA GLY A 139 6.96 -15.16 -0.05
C GLY A 139 7.93 -14.05 -0.46
N ILE A 140 7.51 -12.78 -0.44
CA ILE A 140 8.37 -11.64 -0.76
C ILE A 140 9.45 -11.45 0.32
N ASN A 141 10.69 -11.23 -0.13
CA ASN A 141 11.87 -10.98 0.70
C ASN A 141 12.86 -10.03 -0.01
N SER A 142 13.97 -9.69 0.64
CA SER A 142 15.03 -8.84 0.08
C SER A 142 15.62 -9.36 -1.23
N GLU A 143 15.63 -10.67 -1.42
CA GLU A 143 16.28 -11.38 -2.51
C GLU A 143 15.43 -11.40 -3.79
N ASN A 144 14.09 -11.31 -3.65
CA ASN A 144 13.15 -11.39 -4.78
C ASN A 144 12.34 -10.11 -5.05
N ALA A 145 12.28 -9.15 -4.11
CA ALA A 145 11.41 -7.98 -4.22
C ALA A 145 11.63 -7.15 -5.49
N SER A 146 12.89 -6.84 -5.87
CA SER A 146 13.19 -6.07 -7.09
C SER A 146 12.66 -6.74 -8.36
N ARG A 147 12.80 -8.07 -8.45
CA ARG A 147 12.33 -8.83 -9.62
C ARG A 147 10.84 -8.60 -9.85
N TYR A 148 10.01 -8.66 -8.80
CA TYR A 148 8.58 -8.46 -8.96
C TYR A 148 8.20 -7.05 -9.42
N ILE A 149 8.95 -6.02 -9.01
CA ILE A 149 8.80 -4.65 -9.53
C ILE A 149 9.21 -4.58 -11.01
N GLU A 150 10.29 -5.26 -11.42
CA GLU A 150 10.76 -5.35 -12.81
C GLU A 150 9.77 -6.11 -13.71
N GLU A 151 9.12 -7.16 -13.18
CA GLU A 151 8.03 -7.92 -13.83
C GLU A 151 6.71 -7.12 -13.89
N GLY A 152 6.69 -5.86 -13.42
CA GLY A 152 5.56 -4.94 -13.61
C GLY A 152 4.64 -4.76 -12.41
N ALA A 153 4.99 -5.25 -11.20
CA ALA A 153 4.24 -4.88 -10.00
C ALA A 153 4.38 -3.39 -9.67
N SER A 154 3.26 -2.76 -9.32
CA SER A 154 3.27 -1.40 -8.76
C SER A 154 3.97 -1.36 -7.41
N HIS A 155 3.70 -2.37 -6.57
CA HIS A 155 4.24 -2.54 -5.23
C HIS A 155 4.47 -4.02 -4.93
N VAL A 156 5.37 -4.30 -4.00
CA VAL A 156 5.44 -5.59 -3.31
C VAL A 156 4.79 -5.51 -1.93
N ILE A 157 4.09 -6.58 -1.53
CA ILE A 157 3.37 -6.72 -0.27
C ILE A 157 4.15 -7.68 0.64
N VAL A 158 4.44 -7.25 1.87
CA VAL A 158 5.28 -8.01 2.81
C VAL A 158 4.63 -8.13 4.20
N THR A 159 4.67 -9.35 4.74
CA THR A 159 4.19 -9.70 6.10
C THR A 159 5.25 -10.49 6.86
N SER A 160 5.30 -11.81 6.70
CA SER A 160 6.10 -12.74 7.53
C SER A 160 7.61 -12.60 7.41
N TYR A 161 8.12 -11.96 6.35
CA TYR A 161 9.54 -11.62 6.26
C TYR A 161 9.93 -10.52 7.27
N VAL A 162 9.08 -9.50 7.46
CA VAL A 162 9.29 -8.41 8.43
C VAL A 162 8.81 -8.83 9.83
N PHE A 163 7.65 -9.47 9.93
CA PHE A 163 7.09 -9.95 11.19
C PHE A 163 7.45 -11.43 11.39
N ASN A 164 8.59 -11.67 12.05
CA ASN A 164 9.16 -13.00 12.25
C ASN A 164 9.23 -13.34 13.74
N ASN A 165 8.90 -14.59 14.11
CA ASN A 165 8.90 -15.07 15.50
C ASN A 165 8.13 -14.18 16.49
N GLY A 166 7.05 -13.55 16.02
CA GLY A 166 6.21 -12.67 16.82
C GLY A 166 6.78 -11.27 17.05
N GLN A 167 7.91 -10.92 16.42
CA GLN A 167 8.55 -9.61 16.53
C GLN A 167 8.71 -8.95 15.15
N MET A 168 8.83 -7.63 15.14
CA MET A 168 9.12 -6.85 13.93
C MET A 168 10.64 -6.72 13.73
N ASP A 169 11.17 -7.30 12.67
CA ASP A 169 12.56 -7.13 12.25
C ASP A 169 12.73 -5.82 11.46
N LEU A 170 13.10 -4.76 12.19
CA LEU A 170 13.33 -3.44 11.63
C LEU A 170 14.53 -3.39 10.65
N THR A 171 15.47 -4.33 10.74
CA THR A 171 16.60 -4.42 9.80
C THR A 171 16.08 -4.86 8.44
N ARG A 172 15.31 -5.95 8.40
CA ARG A 172 14.65 -6.45 7.19
C ARG A 172 13.71 -5.43 6.55
N LEU A 173 12.94 -4.69 7.35
CA LEU A 173 12.09 -3.61 6.86
C LEU A 173 12.91 -2.50 6.18
N LYS A 174 14.01 -2.06 6.81
CA LYS A 174 14.91 -1.05 6.23
C LYS A 174 15.64 -1.54 4.99
N ASP A 175 16.02 -2.81 4.95
CA ASP A 175 16.64 -3.42 3.76
C ASP A 175 15.66 -3.44 2.57
N LEU A 176 14.41 -3.84 2.78
CA LEU A 176 13.37 -3.76 1.74
C LEU A 176 13.14 -2.32 1.25
N VAL A 177 13.04 -1.34 2.15
CA VAL A 177 12.92 0.08 1.78
C VAL A 177 14.12 0.58 0.97
N ARG A 178 15.34 0.11 1.28
CA ARG A 178 16.54 0.42 0.47
C ARG A 178 16.48 -0.19 -0.93
N ILE A 179 15.85 -1.37 -1.07
CA ILE A 179 15.83 -2.15 -2.31
C ILE A 179 14.76 -1.65 -3.29
N VAL A 180 13.49 -1.55 -2.87
CA VAL A 180 12.38 -1.15 -3.75
C VAL A 180 11.95 0.31 -3.65
N GLY A 181 12.34 0.99 -2.56
CA GLY A 181 11.82 2.30 -2.16
C GLY A 181 10.50 2.18 -1.41
N LYS A 182 10.24 3.02 -0.40
CA LYS A 182 8.99 2.91 0.38
C LYS A 182 7.74 3.10 -0.47
N GLN A 183 7.85 3.89 -1.53
CA GLN A 183 6.79 4.18 -2.52
C GLN A 183 6.38 2.97 -3.37
N ARG A 184 6.98 1.80 -3.14
CA ARG A 184 6.64 0.51 -3.78
C ARG A 184 6.58 -0.63 -2.77
N LEU A 185 6.45 -0.32 -1.48
CA LEU A 185 6.31 -1.28 -0.40
C LEU A 185 4.94 -1.12 0.28
N VAL A 186 4.20 -2.21 0.32
CA VAL A 186 2.97 -2.38 1.10
C VAL A 186 3.26 -3.31 2.26
N LEU A 187 2.80 -2.96 3.46
CA LEU A 187 2.84 -3.87 4.59
C LEU A 187 1.45 -4.48 4.78
N ASP A 188 1.38 -5.82 4.71
CA ASP A 188 0.16 -6.53 5.12
C ASP A 188 0.22 -6.77 6.63
N LEU A 189 -0.71 -6.11 7.33
CA LEU A 189 -0.86 -6.12 8.78
C LEU A 189 -2.08 -6.97 9.14
N SER A 190 -2.10 -8.23 8.67
CA SER A 190 -3.13 -9.21 9.03
C SER A 190 -3.39 -9.22 10.55
N CYS A 191 -4.61 -8.88 10.97
CA CYS A 191 -4.94 -8.58 12.35
C CYS A 191 -5.99 -9.53 12.93
N ARG A 192 -5.80 -9.89 14.20
CA ARG A 192 -6.73 -10.71 14.97
C ARG A 192 -6.98 -10.14 16.37
N LYS A 193 -8.22 -10.24 16.87
CA LYS A 193 -8.57 -9.65 18.16
C LYS A 193 -8.09 -10.52 19.32
N LYS A 194 -7.30 -9.94 20.23
CA LYS A 194 -6.78 -10.55 21.46
C LYS A 194 -6.95 -9.57 22.61
N GLU A 195 -7.66 -9.97 23.65
CA GLU A 195 -7.84 -9.18 24.89
C GLU A 195 -8.36 -7.75 24.63
N GLY A 196 -9.25 -7.59 23.64
CA GLY A 196 -9.85 -6.30 23.25
C GLY A 196 -8.98 -5.42 22.35
N LYS A 197 -7.76 -5.85 22.00
CA LYS A 197 -6.87 -5.17 21.04
C LYS A 197 -6.71 -6.00 19.77
N TYR A 198 -6.26 -5.37 18.68
CA TYR A 198 -5.86 -6.08 17.47
C TYR A 198 -4.36 -6.33 17.51
N ALA A 199 -3.96 -7.60 17.40
CA ALA A 199 -2.56 -8.00 17.28
C ALA A 199 -2.28 -8.45 15.85
N ILE A 200 -1.10 -8.11 15.31
CA ILE A 200 -0.67 -8.61 14.00
C ILE A 200 -0.38 -10.10 14.14
N VAL A 201 -0.89 -10.90 13.21
CA VAL A 201 -0.73 -12.35 13.16
C VAL A 201 -0.02 -12.79 11.88
N THR A 202 0.91 -13.73 12.03
CA THR A 202 1.74 -14.29 10.95
C THR A 202 1.58 -15.80 10.87
N ASP A 203 2.38 -16.46 10.02
CA ASP A 203 2.35 -17.90 9.79
C ASP A 203 0.92 -18.39 9.49
N ARG A 204 0.35 -17.89 8.38
CA ARG A 204 -1.06 -18.13 7.97
C ARG A 204 -2.08 -17.79 9.08
N TRP A 205 -1.81 -16.69 9.77
CA TRP A 205 -2.60 -16.15 10.90
C TRP A 205 -2.65 -17.02 12.16
N GLN A 206 -1.75 -18.01 12.27
CA GLN A 206 -1.70 -18.91 13.42
C GLN A 206 -0.86 -18.33 14.57
N LYS A 207 0.11 -17.46 14.27
CA LYS A 207 1.10 -16.97 15.24
C LYS A 207 0.87 -15.49 15.54
N PHE A 208 0.47 -15.20 16.77
CA PHE A 208 0.41 -13.83 17.27
C PHE A 208 1.81 -13.23 17.39
N SER A 209 1.93 -11.96 17.01
CA SER A 209 3.04 -11.10 17.37
C SER A 209 2.74 -10.31 18.64
N ASP A 210 3.79 -9.75 19.23
CA ASP A 210 3.72 -8.78 20.33
C ASP A 210 3.41 -7.35 19.81
N VAL A 211 3.20 -7.19 18.49
CA VAL A 211 2.86 -5.92 17.85
C VAL A 211 1.34 -5.77 17.77
N PHE A 212 0.82 -4.81 18.52
CA PHE A 212 -0.59 -4.45 18.54
C PHE A 212 -0.83 -3.24 17.63
N LEU A 213 -1.98 -3.20 16.96
CA LEU A 213 -2.33 -2.11 16.05
C LEU A 213 -2.94 -0.94 16.83
N ASP A 214 -2.23 0.18 16.87
CA ASP A 214 -2.65 1.45 17.46
C ASP A 214 -2.09 2.65 16.67
N GLU A 215 -2.29 3.86 17.19
CA GLU A 215 -1.86 5.11 16.56
C GLU A 215 -0.34 5.23 16.42
N GLU A 216 0.42 4.79 17.43
CA GLU A 216 1.88 4.91 17.44
C GLU A 216 2.51 3.90 16.46
N VAL A 217 2.00 2.66 16.44
CA VAL A 217 2.46 1.63 15.50
C VAL A 217 2.11 1.97 14.05
N LEU A 218 0.88 2.44 13.77
CA LEU A 218 0.49 2.86 12.42
C LEU A 218 1.31 4.08 11.94
N ALA A 219 1.56 5.05 12.81
CA ALA A 219 2.39 6.21 12.48
C ALA A 219 3.85 5.81 12.22
N PHE A 220 4.43 4.93 13.04
CA PHE A 220 5.79 4.43 12.85
C PHE A 220 5.95 3.65 11.54
N LEU A 221 5.01 2.76 11.22
CA LEU A 221 5.08 1.94 10.00
C LEU A 221 4.89 2.78 8.72
N ALA A 222 4.15 3.89 8.79
CA ALA A 222 3.93 4.80 7.68
C ALA A 222 5.21 5.51 7.18
N ASP A 223 6.27 5.56 7.99
CA ASP A 223 7.58 6.02 7.54
C ASP A 223 8.25 5.05 6.54
N TYR A 224 7.85 3.78 6.53
CA TYR A 224 8.50 2.70 5.76
C TYR A 224 7.66 2.13 4.60
N ALA A 225 6.36 2.43 4.52
CA ALA A 225 5.45 1.93 3.48
C ALA A 225 4.75 3.07 2.71
N ASP A 226 4.17 2.74 1.55
CA ASP A 226 3.27 3.64 0.80
C ASP A 226 1.78 3.37 1.13
N GLU A 227 1.43 2.11 1.38
CA GLU A 227 0.07 1.67 1.72
C GLU A 227 0.10 0.51 2.74
N PHE A 228 -0.98 0.38 3.53
CA PHE A 228 -1.24 -0.79 4.37
C PHE A 228 -2.32 -1.69 3.75
N LEU A 229 -2.13 -3.00 3.79
CA LEU A 229 -3.19 -3.98 3.55
C LEU A 229 -3.55 -4.63 4.89
N VAL A 230 -4.82 -4.63 5.28
CA VAL A 230 -5.23 -5.08 6.63
C VAL A 230 -6.33 -6.13 6.53
N HIS A 231 -5.93 -7.37 6.79
CA HIS A 231 -6.83 -8.52 6.81
C HIS A 231 -7.54 -8.66 8.17
N GLY A 232 -8.87 -8.72 8.15
CA GLY A 232 -9.73 -8.98 9.30
C GLY A 232 -9.91 -10.48 9.54
N VAL A 233 -8.89 -11.13 10.11
CA VAL A 233 -8.75 -12.61 10.17
C VAL A 233 -9.96 -13.35 10.76
N ASP A 234 -10.62 -12.77 11.77
CA ASP A 234 -11.76 -13.42 12.41
C ASP A 234 -13.03 -13.44 11.53
N VAL A 235 -13.11 -12.61 10.47
CA VAL A 235 -14.26 -12.54 9.53
C VAL A 235 -13.93 -12.91 8.07
N GLU A 236 -12.65 -12.98 7.72
CA GLU A 236 -12.19 -13.19 6.34
C GLU A 236 -12.61 -14.54 5.73
N GLY A 237 -13.10 -14.52 4.49
CA GLY A 237 -13.58 -15.70 3.76
C GLY A 237 -14.86 -16.35 4.32
N LYS A 238 -15.35 -15.92 5.49
CA LYS A 238 -16.50 -16.54 6.19
C LYS A 238 -17.87 -15.98 5.80
N LYS A 239 -17.93 -14.81 5.13
CA LYS A 239 -19.17 -14.12 4.75
C LYS A 239 -20.11 -13.86 5.96
N LEU A 240 -19.55 -13.38 7.08
CA LEU A 240 -20.28 -13.10 8.33
C LEU A 240 -20.47 -11.60 8.63
N GLY A 241 -20.11 -10.71 7.70
CA GLY A 241 -20.06 -9.27 7.92
C GLY A 241 -18.65 -8.78 8.27
N ILE A 242 -18.46 -7.47 8.18
CA ILE A 242 -17.18 -6.78 8.38
C ILE A 242 -16.79 -6.66 9.87
N ASP A 243 -15.50 -6.46 10.14
CA ASP A 243 -15.01 -5.98 11.44
C ASP A 243 -15.01 -4.44 11.45
N GLU A 244 -16.15 -3.87 11.86
CA GLU A 244 -16.39 -2.43 11.88
C GLU A 244 -15.52 -1.68 12.91
N GLU A 245 -15.12 -2.36 14.00
CA GLU A 245 -14.19 -1.80 15.00
C GLU A 245 -12.78 -1.64 14.42
N LEU A 246 -12.29 -2.66 13.70
CA LEU A 246 -10.99 -2.59 13.01
C LEU A 246 -11.00 -1.50 11.94
N VAL A 247 -12.04 -1.43 11.10
CA VAL A 247 -12.18 -0.37 10.09
C VAL A 247 -12.21 1.03 10.72
N THR A 248 -12.90 1.21 11.85
CA THR A 248 -12.93 2.47 12.61
C THR A 248 -11.54 2.88 13.12
N LEU A 249 -10.75 1.90 13.61
CA LEU A 249 -9.37 2.12 14.06
C LEU A 249 -8.50 2.59 12.90
N LEU A 250 -8.56 1.92 11.75
CA LEU A 250 -7.80 2.26 10.54
C LEU A 250 -8.15 3.66 10.01
N GLY A 251 -9.44 3.96 9.86
CA GLY A 251 -9.90 5.28 9.38
C GLY A 251 -9.56 6.44 10.30
N LYS A 252 -9.42 6.16 11.61
CA LYS A 252 -8.97 7.14 12.60
C LYS A 252 -7.46 7.38 12.55
N TYR A 253 -6.64 6.32 12.51
CA TYR A 253 -5.21 6.41 12.82
C TYR A 253 -4.25 6.19 11.64
N SER A 254 -4.67 5.57 10.53
CA SER A 254 -3.75 5.43 9.39
C SER A 254 -3.35 6.80 8.84
N LEU A 255 -2.05 7.01 8.62
CA LEU A 255 -1.51 8.25 8.04
C LEU A 255 -1.31 8.16 6.51
N ILE A 256 -1.19 6.94 6.00
CA ILE A 256 -1.06 6.58 4.58
C ILE A 256 -2.34 5.83 4.11
N PRO A 257 -2.54 5.63 2.79
CA PRO A 257 -3.58 4.75 2.27
C PRO A 257 -3.64 3.41 3.00
N VAL A 258 -4.85 2.89 3.18
CA VAL A 258 -5.08 1.59 3.81
C VAL A 258 -6.26 0.88 3.16
N THR A 259 -6.04 -0.36 2.78
CA THR A 259 -7.06 -1.26 2.22
C THR A 259 -7.45 -2.31 3.26
N TYR A 260 -8.74 -2.38 3.57
CA TYR A 260 -9.31 -3.41 4.43
C TYR A 260 -9.77 -4.62 3.59
N ALA A 261 -9.41 -5.82 4.05
CA ALA A 261 -9.82 -7.08 3.44
C ALA A 261 -10.48 -7.99 4.49
N GLY A 262 -11.71 -8.45 4.22
CA GLY A 262 -12.40 -9.43 5.07
C GLY A 262 -13.89 -9.15 5.26
N GLY A 263 -14.65 -10.20 5.58
CA GLY A 263 -16.02 -10.10 6.09
C GLY A 263 -17.13 -9.68 5.13
N VAL A 264 -16.84 -8.92 4.06
CA VAL A 264 -17.84 -8.35 3.13
C VAL A 264 -18.80 -9.42 2.57
N THR A 265 -20.10 -9.09 2.56
CA THR A 265 -21.21 -9.95 2.12
C THR A 265 -22.19 -9.26 1.17
N THR A 266 -22.45 -7.97 1.38
CA THR A 266 -23.47 -7.18 0.68
C THR A 266 -22.94 -5.81 0.29
N MET A 267 -23.59 -5.13 -0.67
CA MET A 267 -23.25 -3.75 -1.04
C MET A 267 -23.36 -2.77 0.14
N ALA A 268 -24.22 -3.06 1.12
CA ALA A 268 -24.35 -2.25 2.34
C ALA A 268 -23.08 -2.30 3.21
N ASP A 269 -22.28 -3.36 3.13
CA ASP A 269 -21.00 -3.44 3.84
C ASP A 269 -19.97 -2.45 3.29
N LEU A 270 -20.05 -2.11 2.00
CA LEU A 270 -19.14 -1.13 1.38
C LEU A 270 -19.42 0.29 1.90
N GLU A 271 -20.70 0.66 2.07
CA GLU A 271 -21.06 1.92 2.71
C GLU A 271 -20.71 1.92 4.20
N ARG A 272 -20.90 0.81 4.92
CA ARG A 272 -20.44 0.70 6.33
C ARG A 272 -18.94 0.85 6.48
N ILE A 273 -18.13 0.22 5.60
CA ILE A 273 -16.67 0.41 5.59
C ILE A 273 -16.31 1.87 5.34
N LYS A 274 -16.98 2.51 4.38
CA LYS A 274 -16.77 3.92 4.05
C LYS A 274 -17.11 4.85 5.21
N ASP A 275 -18.24 4.63 5.89
CA ASP A 275 -18.67 5.46 7.01
C ASP A 275 -17.77 5.28 8.25
N ALA A 276 -17.55 4.03 8.67
CA ALA A 276 -16.65 3.69 9.80
C ALA A 276 -15.20 4.14 9.52
N GLY A 277 -14.73 3.93 8.30
CA GLY A 277 -13.42 4.33 7.80
C GLY A 277 -13.30 5.83 7.49
N LYS A 278 -14.36 6.63 7.66
CA LYS A 278 -14.40 8.08 7.40
C LYS A 278 -14.00 8.46 5.98
N GLY A 279 -14.31 7.59 5.02
CA GLY A 279 -13.93 7.67 3.61
C GLY A 279 -12.46 7.32 3.31
N ARG A 280 -11.65 6.98 4.31
CA ARG A 280 -10.18 6.84 4.21
C ARG A 280 -9.68 5.39 4.11
N VAL A 281 -10.59 4.42 4.22
CA VAL A 281 -10.27 2.98 4.20
C VAL A 281 -10.84 2.39 2.92
N ASP A 282 -9.94 1.98 2.03
CA ASP A 282 -10.25 1.24 0.81
C ASP A 282 -10.72 -0.19 1.13
N VAL A 283 -11.34 -0.87 0.17
CA VAL A 283 -11.96 -2.18 0.40
C VAL A 283 -11.60 -3.21 -0.65
N THR A 284 -11.20 -4.39 -0.20
CA THR A 284 -11.12 -5.60 -1.03
C THR A 284 -12.32 -6.50 -0.80
N VAL A 285 -12.87 -7.03 -1.89
CA VAL A 285 -13.97 -7.99 -1.90
C VAL A 285 -13.54 -9.22 -2.71
N GLY A 286 -13.37 -10.35 -2.05
CA GLY A 286 -13.09 -11.65 -2.68
C GLY A 286 -14.37 -12.49 -2.78
N SER A 287 -14.44 -13.55 -1.98
CA SER A 287 -15.45 -14.62 -1.98
C SER A 287 -16.93 -14.21 -2.12
N ALA A 288 -17.31 -12.97 -1.84
CA ALA A 288 -18.68 -12.48 -2.01
C ALA A 288 -19.05 -12.15 -3.46
N LEU A 289 -18.07 -11.89 -4.34
CA LEU A 289 -18.29 -11.55 -5.75
C LEU A 289 -18.71 -12.75 -6.59
N ASP A 290 -19.61 -12.53 -7.54
CA ASP A 290 -20.05 -13.50 -8.57
C ASP A 290 -18.90 -14.03 -9.44
N ILE A 291 -17.91 -13.21 -9.77
CA ILE A 291 -16.67 -13.62 -10.45
C ILE A 291 -15.81 -14.62 -9.65
N PHE A 292 -16.17 -14.86 -8.38
CA PHE A 292 -15.62 -15.86 -7.48
C PHE A 292 -16.70 -16.78 -6.84
N GLY A 293 -17.83 -16.99 -7.52
CA GLY A 293 -18.90 -17.89 -7.04
C GLY A 293 -19.71 -17.37 -5.85
N GLY A 294 -19.64 -16.06 -5.56
CA GLY A 294 -20.51 -15.38 -4.62
C GLY A 294 -21.81 -14.84 -5.25
N ASN A 295 -22.56 -14.06 -4.45
CA ASN A 295 -23.88 -13.54 -4.83
C ASN A 295 -23.88 -12.02 -5.10
N MET A 296 -22.79 -11.31 -4.85
CA MET A 296 -22.65 -9.89 -5.11
C MET A 296 -22.15 -9.69 -6.53
N ALA A 297 -22.88 -8.93 -7.36
CA ALA A 297 -22.47 -8.73 -8.74
C ALA A 297 -21.25 -7.80 -8.83
N TYR A 298 -20.15 -8.27 -9.43
CA TYR A 298 -18.91 -7.51 -9.59
C TYR A 298 -19.14 -6.15 -10.25
N LYS A 299 -19.98 -6.10 -11.30
CA LYS A 299 -20.38 -4.87 -12.00
C LYS A 299 -20.98 -3.81 -11.07
N ASP A 300 -21.67 -4.21 -9.99
CA ASP A 300 -22.32 -3.27 -9.07
C ASP A 300 -21.27 -2.65 -8.12
N VAL A 301 -20.23 -3.42 -7.77
CA VAL A 301 -19.05 -2.95 -7.03
C VAL A 301 -18.20 -2.00 -7.89
N VAL A 302 -18.01 -2.30 -9.18
CA VAL A 302 -17.35 -1.39 -10.13
C VAL A 302 -18.14 -0.08 -10.30
N ALA A 303 -19.45 -0.17 -10.48
CA ALA A 303 -20.32 1.01 -10.56
C ALA A 303 -20.33 1.82 -9.25
N TRP A 304 -20.21 1.17 -8.10
CA TRP A 304 -20.06 1.82 -6.80
C TRP A 304 -18.71 2.54 -6.66
N HIS A 305 -17.61 1.89 -7.05
CA HIS A 305 -16.25 2.47 -7.09
C HIS A 305 -16.21 3.73 -7.96
N ALA A 306 -16.80 3.68 -9.17
CA ALA A 306 -16.85 4.81 -10.08
C ALA A 306 -17.58 6.03 -9.48
N LYS A 307 -18.66 5.81 -8.71
CA LYS A 307 -19.38 6.89 -8.00
C LYS A 307 -18.52 7.59 -6.95
N GLN A 308 -17.66 6.88 -6.22
CA GLN A 308 -16.81 7.51 -5.20
C GLN A 308 -15.78 8.45 -5.84
N LYS A 309 -15.19 8.08 -6.98
CA LYS A 309 -14.27 8.93 -7.77
C LYS A 309 -14.94 10.23 -8.24
N ILE A 310 -16.22 10.18 -8.64
CA ILE A 310 -16.98 11.38 -9.04
C ILE A 310 -17.17 12.32 -7.84
N ILE A 311 -17.61 11.81 -6.70
CA ILE A 311 -17.85 12.60 -5.48
C ILE A 311 -16.57 13.30 -4.99
N SER A 312 -15.39 12.69 -5.21
CA SER A 312 -14.10 13.30 -4.84
C SER A 312 -13.59 14.40 -5.76
N SER A 313 -14.21 14.59 -6.92
CA SER A 313 -13.90 15.69 -7.84
C SER A 313 -14.84 16.86 -7.55
N PRO A 314 -14.35 18.09 -7.29
CA PRO A 314 -15.22 19.21 -7.01
C PRO A 314 -16.11 19.53 -8.23
N GLU A 315 -17.42 19.50 -8.05
CA GLU A 315 -18.37 19.96 -9.08
C GLU A 315 -18.08 21.42 -9.42
N ILE A 316 -17.61 21.66 -10.64
CA ILE A 316 -17.64 23.00 -11.23
C ILE A 316 -19.09 23.24 -11.62
N PRO A 317 -19.78 24.24 -11.05
CA PRO A 317 -21.17 24.51 -11.41
C PRO A 317 -21.26 24.87 -12.90
N PRO A 318 -22.34 24.47 -13.60
CA PRO A 318 -22.51 24.78 -15.01
C PRO A 318 -22.46 26.31 -15.24
N LEU A 319 -21.85 26.73 -16.34
CA LEU A 319 -21.63 28.15 -16.67
C LEU A 319 -22.91 29.02 -16.77
N SER A 320 -24.09 28.41 -16.70
CA SER A 320 -25.40 29.08 -16.79
C SER A 320 -25.81 29.88 -15.54
N THR A 321 -25.09 29.79 -14.41
CA THR A 321 -25.41 30.55 -13.18
C THR A 321 -24.38 31.58 -12.74
N ILE A 322 -23.34 31.85 -13.53
CA ILE A 322 -22.42 32.97 -13.26
C ILE A 322 -23.08 34.29 -13.68
N SER A 323 -23.70 34.97 -12.72
CA SER A 323 -24.11 36.36 -12.88
C SER A 323 -22.90 37.25 -13.21
N CYS A 324 -23.08 38.19 -14.14
CA CYS A 324 -22.00 38.95 -14.79
C CYS A 324 -21.30 40.01 -13.90
N SER A 325 -21.42 39.92 -12.57
CA SER A 325 -20.90 40.89 -11.61
C SER A 325 -19.59 40.49 -10.90
N SER A 326 -19.12 39.25 -11.04
CA SER A 326 -17.94 38.74 -10.32
C SER A 326 -16.63 38.66 -11.13
N PHE A 327 -16.62 39.10 -12.40
CA PHE A 327 -15.50 38.87 -13.32
C PHE A 327 -14.26 39.75 -13.09
N PHE A 328 -14.28 40.66 -12.09
CA PHE A 328 -13.25 41.69 -11.91
C PHE A 328 -12.14 41.37 -10.88
N VAL A 329 -12.21 40.22 -10.18
CA VAL A 329 -11.29 39.90 -9.07
C VAL A 329 -10.24 38.83 -9.41
N ILE A 330 -10.48 38.00 -10.44
CA ILE A 330 -9.65 36.80 -10.71
C ILE A 330 -8.49 37.05 -11.69
N THR A 331 -8.51 38.13 -12.47
CA THR A 331 -7.50 38.42 -13.50
C THR A 331 -6.19 39.07 -13.01
N ASN A 332 -6.11 39.54 -11.76
CA ASN A 332 -4.93 40.24 -11.23
C ASN A 332 -3.94 39.36 -10.43
N PHE A 333 -4.20 38.06 -10.25
CA PHE A 333 -3.30 37.18 -9.48
C PHE A 333 -2.39 36.27 -10.35
N ILE A 334 -2.49 36.38 -11.67
CA ILE A 334 -1.67 35.59 -12.62
C ILE A 334 -1.02 36.51 -13.65
N LEU A 335 -0.20 37.49 -13.21
CA LEU A 335 0.64 38.27 -14.15
C LEU A 335 1.85 39.02 -13.52
N THR A 336 2.41 38.57 -12.40
CA THR A 336 3.72 39.07 -11.91
C THR A 336 4.61 37.94 -11.41
N THR A 337 5.93 38.13 -11.57
CA THR A 337 7.04 37.26 -11.12
C THR A 337 7.19 35.89 -11.82
N ARG A 338 7.78 35.90 -13.02
CA ARG A 338 8.77 34.89 -13.44
C ARG A 338 9.97 35.62 -14.05
N PRO A 339 11.22 35.41 -13.57
CA PRO A 339 12.40 35.98 -14.23
C PRO A 339 12.71 35.23 -15.53
N VAL A 340 13.21 35.95 -16.53
CA VAL A 340 13.62 35.42 -17.83
C VAL A 340 15.04 34.83 -17.73
N PRO A 341 15.30 33.59 -18.20
CA PRO A 341 16.67 33.05 -18.25
C PRO A 341 17.49 33.71 -19.38
N PRO A 342 18.82 33.87 -19.22
CA PRO A 342 19.69 34.41 -20.25
C PRO A 342 19.85 33.45 -21.46
N PRO A 343 20.20 33.96 -22.65
CA PRO A 343 20.33 33.14 -23.85
C PRO A 343 21.51 32.15 -23.78
N PHE A 344 21.33 30.98 -24.39
CA PHE A 344 22.34 29.92 -24.47
C PHE A 344 23.49 30.30 -25.42
N SER A 345 24.73 30.08 -24.97
CA SER A 345 25.92 30.05 -25.82
C SER A 345 26.05 28.69 -26.54
N PRO A 346 26.47 28.64 -27.81
CA PRO A 346 26.72 27.38 -28.51
C PRO A 346 27.97 26.66 -27.99
N PRO A 347 28.03 25.31 -28.08
CA PRO A 347 29.20 24.54 -27.65
C PRO A 347 30.39 24.70 -28.62
N PRO A 348 31.64 24.55 -28.15
CA PRO A 348 32.83 24.63 -28.99
C PRO A 348 32.97 23.42 -29.92
N SER A 349 33.57 23.65 -31.10
CA SER A 349 33.87 22.62 -32.09
C SER A 349 34.95 21.63 -31.60
N PRO A 350 34.90 20.35 -32.01
CA PRO A 350 35.98 19.40 -31.72
C PRO A 350 37.25 19.72 -32.52
N PRO A 351 38.45 19.46 -31.97
CA PRO A 351 39.71 19.67 -32.69
C PRO A 351 39.92 18.63 -33.80
N LEU A 352 40.57 19.08 -34.89
CA LEU A 352 41.04 18.27 -36.01
C LEU A 352 42.49 17.80 -35.81
N SER A 353 42.86 16.75 -36.55
CA SER A 353 44.18 16.06 -36.58
C SER A 353 44.45 15.11 -35.39
N SER A 354 45.17 14.00 -35.56
CA SER A 354 46.05 13.62 -36.68
C SER A 354 45.87 12.18 -37.17
N PHE A 355 46.20 11.96 -38.46
CA PHE A 355 46.48 10.65 -39.03
C PHE A 355 47.81 10.08 -38.48
N SER A 356 47.89 8.76 -38.33
CA SER A 356 49.11 8.02 -38.65
C SER A 356 48.76 6.67 -39.30
N GLU A 357 49.22 6.45 -40.51
CA GLU A 357 49.11 5.17 -41.20
C GLU A 357 49.93 4.09 -40.49
N SER A 358 49.44 2.86 -40.48
CA SER A 358 50.23 1.76 -41.07
C SER A 358 49.30 0.68 -41.61
N ALA A 359 49.61 0.21 -42.82
CA ALA A 359 48.77 -0.74 -43.56
C ALA A 359 49.17 -2.19 -43.26
N ASN A 360 48.22 -3.12 -43.44
CA ASN A 360 48.45 -4.22 -44.40
C ASN A 360 47.17 -5.01 -44.77
N ARG A 361 46.92 -5.05 -46.08
CA ARG A 361 46.45 -6.19 -46.90
C ARG A 361 45.20 -6.97 -46.45
N THR A 362 44.11 -6.96 -47.23
CA THR A 362 43.88 -7.85 -48.41
C THR A 362 43.91 -9.33 -47.98
N VAL A 363 42.82 -10.10 -48.09
CA VAL A 363 42.33 -10.71 -49.34
C VAL A 363 40.81 -10.95 -49.33
N PHE A 364 40.20 -10.71 -50.50
CA PHE A 364 38.84 -11.09 -50.91
C PHE A 364 38.75 -12.59 -51.20
N PHE A 365 37.67 -13.29 -50.82
CA PHE A 365 37.04 -14.29 -51.69
C PHE A 365 35.60 -14.60 -51.22
N GLY A 366 34.66 -14.59 -52.15
CA GLY A 366 33.27 -15.00 -51.92
C GLY A 366 32.95 -16.31 -52.65
N PHE A 367 31.64 -16.51 -52.92
CA PHE A 367 31.02 -17.70 -53.55
C PHE A 367 30.89 -18.95 -52.65
N PHE A 368 29.92 -19.86 -52.84
CA PHE A 368 28.84 -19.94 -53.85
C PHE A 368 27.52 -20.43 -53.22
N SER A 369 26.40 -20.13 -53.89
CA SER A 369 25.05 -20.66 -53.62
C SER A 369 24.91 -22.17 -53.91
N ALA A 370 24.02 -22.86 -53.19
CA ALA A 370 23.28 -24.00 -53.73
C ALA A 370 21.93 -24.17 -53.01
N ALA A 371 20.83 -24.01 -53.75
CA ALA A 371 19.51 -24.49 -53.36
C ALA A 371 19.23 -25.83 -54.06
N SER A 372 18.42 -26.69 -53.46
CA SER A 372 17.73 -27.77 -54.19
C SER A 372 16.38 -28.08 -53.55
N ALA A 373 15.43 -28.52 -54.36
CA ALA A 373 14.04 -28.76 -54.03
C ALA A 373 13.63 -30.21 -54.35
N GLY A 374 12.39 -30.60 -54.00
CA GLY A 374 11.76 -31.86 -54.42
C GLY A 374 11.45 -32.78 -53.22
N ILE A 375 10.20 -32.94 -52.74
CA ILE A 375 8.97 -33.51 -53.35
C ILE A 375 8.90 -35.05 -53.25
N ARG A 376 7.95 -35.51 -52.42
CA ARG A 376 7.20 -36.79 -52.42
C ARG A 376 7.96 -38.13 -52.48
N LYS A 377 7.77 -38.93 -51.44
CA LYS A 377 6.70 -39.94 -51.47
C LYS A 377 6.10 -40.17 -50.09
#